data_AF-A0A380QF01-F1
#
_entry.id   AF-A0A380QF01-F1
#
_cell.length_a   1.000
_cell.length_b   1.000
_cell.length_c   1.000
_cell.angle_alpha   90.00
_cell.angle_beta   90.00
_cell.angle_gamma   90.00
#
_symmetry.space_group_name_H-M   'P 1'
#
loop_
_entity.id
_entity.type
_entity.pdbx_description
1 polymer ?
#
loop_
_entity_poly.entity_id
_entity_poly.type
_entity_poly.pdbx_seq_one_letter_code
_entity_poly.pdbx_strand_id
1 'polypeptide(L)'
;MKLKNSISEYTEEEFIDFLKEIFKENIADTDARLDELLEHFECVTEHPEGTDLIYYPLSDYECTPRKILEKVKKWRAENGKLGFKNK
;
A
#
# COMPACT_ATOMS: atom_id res chain seq x y z
N MET A 1 1.24 13.54 -4.50
CA MET A 1 2.24 12.57 -5.01
C MET A 1 1.83 12.08 -6.41
N LYS A 2 2.70 11.36 -7.13
CA LYS A 2 2.37 10.74 -8.42
C LYS A 2 2.10 9.24 -8.25
N LEU A 3 0.94 8.77 -8.72
CA LEU A 3 0.62 7.34 -8.80
C LEU A 3 1.42 6.68 -9.93
N LYS A 4 2.04 5.53 -9.66
CA LYS A 4 2.85 4.76 -10.61
C LYS A 4 2.16 3.43 -10.90
N ASN A 5 2.29 2.93 -12.12
CA ASN A 5 1.46 1.84 -12.64
C ASN A 5 1.87 0.46 -12.09
N SER A 6 3.06 0.34 -11.50
CA SER A 6 3.52 -0.90 -10.89
C SER A 6 4.33 -0.63 -9.62
N ILE A 7 4.27 -1.58 -8.68
CA ILE A 7 5.07 -1.54 -7.45
C ILE A 7 6.59 -1.50 -7.72
N SER A 8 7.04 -2.05 -8.85
CA SER A 8 8.46 -2.02 -9.25
C SER A 8 8.94 -0.65 -9.71
N GLU A 9 8.04 0.32 -9.88
CA GLU A 9 8.41 1.71 -10.12
C GLU A 9 8.56 2.50 -8.81
N TYR A 10 8.04 2.00 -7.70
CA TYR A 10 8.14 2.60 -6.37
C TYR A 10 9.41 2.16 -5.66
N THR A 11 10.14 3.11 -5.09
CA THR A 11 11.01 2.83 -3.95
C THR A 11 10.17 2.60 -2.68
N GLU A 12 10.74 1.97 -1.67
CA GLU A 12 10.04 1.77 -0.39
C GLU A 12 9.59 3.10 0.26
N GLU A 13 10.41 4.15 0.15
CA GLU A 13 10.08 5.47 0.70
C GLU A 13 8.87 6.11 0.00
N GLU A 14 8.83 6.06 -1.33
CA GLU A 14 7.69 6.57 -2.10
C GLU A 14 6.41 5.78 -1.81
N PHE A 15 6.52 4.47 -1.61
CA PHE A 15 5.36 3.65 -1.25
C PHE A 15 4.89 3.92 0.19
N ILE A 16 5.80 4.19 1.12
CA ILE A 16 5.44 4.66 2.46
C ILE A 16 4.69 5.99 2.40
N ASP A 17 5.14 6.93 1.57
CA ASP A 17 4.45 8.22 1.42
C ASP A 17 3.08 8.07 0.76
N PHE A 18 2.93 7.13 -0.17
CA PHE A 18 1.62 6.71 -0.68
C PHE A 18 0.72 6.17 0.43
N LEU A 19 1.20 5.23 1.24
CA LEU A 19 0.43 4.69 2.35
C LEU A 19 0.01 5.80 3.32
N LYS A 20 0.91 6.72 3.69
CA LYS A 20 0.54 7.87 4.54
C LYS A 20 -0.57 8.73 3.94
N GLU A 21 -0.59 8.91 2.62
CA GLU A 21 -1.69 9.63 1.96
C GLU A 21 -3.02 8.89 2.11
N ILE A 22 -3.05 7.55 2.03
CA ILE A 22 -4.25 6.77 2.34
C ILE A 22 -4.72 7.06 3.77
N PHE A 23 -3.84 6.95 4.77
CA PHE A 23 -4.19 7.19 6.16
C PHE A 23 -4.70 8.63 6.40
N LYS A 24 -4.16 9.61 5.66
CA LYS A 24 -4.61 11.01 5.70
C LYS A 24 -6.01 11.18 5.11
N GLU A 25 -6.28 10.60 3.94
CA GLU A 25 -7.58 10.70 3.29
C GLU A 25 -8.66 9.86 4.01
N ASN A 26 -8.26 8.82 4.75
CA ASN A 26 -9.16 8.01 5.56
C ASN A 26 -9.81 8.75 6.75
N ILE A 27 -9.35 9.96 7.06
CA ILE A 27 -9.94 10.85 8.08
C ILE A 27 -10.45 12.16 7.46
N ALA A 28 -10.49 12.27 6.14
CA ALA A 28 -11.00 13.43 5.43
C ALA A 28 -12.54 13.45 5.42
N ASP A 29 -13.12 14.59 5.05
CA ASP A 29 -14.57 14.76 5.00
C ASP A 29 -15.25 13.94 3.89
N THR A 30 -14.49 13.46 2.90
CA THR A 30 -15.01 12.72 1.74
C THR A 30 -14.09 11.60 1.33
N ASP A 31 -14.67 10.48 0.87
CA ASP A 31 -13.91 9.31 0.45
C ASP A 31 -13.50 9.33 -1.03
N ALA A 32 -13.90 10.33 -1.83
CA ALA A 32 -13.65 10.32 -3.28
C ALA A 32 -12.16 10.15 -3.64
N ARG A 33 -11.26 10.78 -2.86
CA ARG A 33 -9.81 10.60 -3.05
C ARG A 33 -9.29 9.32 -2.42
N LEU A 34 -9.88 8.90 -1.29
CA LEU A 34 -9.55 7.65 -0.62
C LEU A 34 -9.83 6.45 -1.54
N ASP A 35 -11.00 6.41 -2.17
CA ASP A 35 -11.41 5.36 -3.10
C ASP A 35 -10.39 5.19 -4.24
N GLU A 36 -9.98 6.28 -4.88
CA GLU A 36 -8.93 6.25 -5.92
C GLU A 36 -7.59 5.67 -5.41
N LEU A 37 -7.23 5.99 -4.17
CA LEU A 37 -5.98 5.52 -3.56
C LEU A 37 -6.05 4.04 -3.17
N LEU A 38 -7.21 3.58 -2.70
CA LEU A 38 -7.45 2.19 -2.34
C LEU A 38 -7.50 1.29 -3.58
N GLU A 39 -8.22 1.70 -4.63
CA GLU A 39 -8.22 0.98 -5.92
C GLU A 39 -6.79 0.88 -6.49
N HIS A 40 -6.03 1.99 -6.42
CA HIS A 40 -4.63 1.99 -6.83
C HIS A 40 -3.78 1.04 -6.00
N PHE A 41 -3.98 1.01 -4.67
CA PHE A 41 -3.26 0.12 -3.77
C PHE A 41 -3.46 -1.35 -4.14
N GLU A 42 -4.71 -1.78 -4.35
CA GLU A 42 -5.02 -3.16 -4.75
C GLU A 42 -4.38 -3.50 -6.10
N CYS A 43 -4.49 -2.60 -7.08
CA CYS A 43 -3.95 -2.77 -8.42
C CYS A 43 -2.42 -2.98 -8.41
N VAL A 44 -1.67 -2.12 -7.71
CA VAL A 44 -0.19 -2.20 -7.75
C VAL A 44 0.38 -3.26 -6.82
N THR A 45 -0.27 -3.55 -5.69
CA THR A 45 0.21 -4.58 -4.75
C THR A 45 -0.09 -5.98 -5.24
N GLU A 46 -1.19 -6.15 -5.98
CA GLU A 46 -1.72 -7.42 -6.47
C GLU A 46 -2.01 -8.42 -5.33
N HIS A 47 -2.04 -7.94 -4.08
CA HIS A 47 -2.19 -8.79 -2.91
C HIS A 47 -3.66 -9.23 -2.79
N PRO A 48 -3.94 -10.53 -2.59
CA PRO A 48 -5.31 -11.06 -2.58
C PRO A 48 -6.18 -10.49 -1.45
N GLU A 49 -5.57 -10.10 -0.33
CA GLU A 49 -6.27 -9.43 0.78
C GLU A 49 -6.60 -7.95 0.47
N GLY A 50 -6.04 -7.36 -0.59
CA GLY A 50 -6.35 -6.00 -1.00
C GLY A 50 -6.32 -5.00 0.16
N THR A 51 -7.36 -4.18 0.25
CA THR A 51 -7.54 -3.20 1.33
C THR A 51 -7.66 -3.79 2.74
N ASP A 52 -7.89 -5.10 2.90
CA ASP A 52 -7.93 -5.74 4.23
C ASP A 52 -6.58 -5.64 4.95
N LEU A 53 -5.48 -5.51 4.20
CA LEU A 53 -4.15 -5.21 4.75
C LEU A 53 -4.11 -3.92 5.58
N ILE A 54 -5.02 -2.99 5.28
CA ILE A 54 -5.15 -1.67 5.91
C ILE A 54 -6.23 -1.70 6.98
N TYR A 55 -7.41 -2.26 6.68
CA TYR A 55 -8.60 -2.14 7.54
C TYR A 55 -8.79 -3.26 8.55
N TYR A 56 -8.22 -4.45 8.30
CA TYR A 56 -8.38 -5.62 9.17
C TYR A 56 -7.02 -6.14 9.69
N PRO A 57 -6.22 -5.29 10.35
CA PRO A 57 -4.98 -5.73 10.96
C PRO A 57 -5.26 -6.62 12.18
N LEU A 58 -4.37 -7.58 12.46
CA LEU A 58 -4.45 -8.40 13.68
C LEU A 58 -4.32 -7.57 14.98
N SER A 59 -3.72 -6.38 14.89
CA SER A 59 -3.59 -5.41 15.99
C SER A 59 -3.25 -4.02 15.45
N ASP A 60 -3.46 -2.97 16.25
CA ASP A 60 -3.13 -1.59 15.87
C ASP A 60 -1.65 -1.41 15.50
N TYR A 61 -0.75 -2.17 16.13
CA TYR A 61 0.68 -2.14 15.83
C TYR A 61 1.00 -2.63 14.40
N GLU A 62 0.17 -3.51 13.86
CA GLU A 62 0.29 -4.04 12.50
C GLU A 62 -0.36 -3.11 11.44
N CYS A 63 -1.00 -2.02 11.88
CA CYS A 63 -1.67 -1.02 11.06
C CYS A 63 -0.83 0.25 10.85
N THR A 64 0.44 0.07 10.49
CA THR A 64 1.33 1.20 10.17
C THR A 64 1.80 1.11 8.72
N PRO A 65 2.08 2.25 8.05
CA PRO A 65 2.64 2.24 6.69
C PRO A 65 3.84 1.32 6.52
N ARG A 66 4.73 1.28 7.53
CA ARG A 66 5.90 0.39 7.51
C ARG A 66 5.51 -1.08 7.54
N LYS A 67 4.57 -1.46 8.40
CA LYS A 67 4.13 -2.86 8.54
C LYS A 67 3.37 -3.35 7.32
N ILE A 68 2.51 -2.52 6.75
CA ILE A 68 1.80 -2.83 5.50
C ILE A 68 2.81 -3.02 4.36
N LEU A 69 3.81 -2.15 4.22
CA LEU A 69 4.88 -2.32 3.24
C LEU A 69 5.60 -3.65 3.41
N GLU A 70 6.00 -4.02 4.63
CA GLU A 70 6.69 -5.30 4.87
C GLU A 70 5.83 -6.52 4.51
N LYS A 71 4.51 -6.48 4.80
CA LYS A 71 3.57 -7.55 4.41
C LYS A 71 3.51 -7.70 2.89
N VAL A 72 3.31 -6.59 2.17
CA VAL A 72 3.29 -6.58 0.70
C VAL A 72 4.61 -7.10 0.14
N LYS A 73 5.74 -6.61 0.65
CA LYS A 73 7.08 -7.01 0.23
C LYS A 73 7.31 -8.51 0.41
N LYS A 74 6.98 -9.03 1.59
CA LYS A 74 7.12 -10.45 1.94
C LYS A 74 6.27 -11.32 1.01
N TRP A 75 4.97 -11.00 0.89
CA TRP A 75 4.06 -11.78 0.05
C TRP A 75 4.51 -11.80 -1.41
N ARG A 76 4.93 -10.65 -1.97
CA ARG A 76 5.41 -10.60 -3.36
C ARG A 76 6.65 -11.46 -3.58
N ALA A 77 7.60 -11.43 -2.64
CA ALA A 77 8.79 -12.27 -2.69
C ALA A 77 8.44 -13.77 -2.63
N GLU A 78 7.52 -14.16 -1.74
CA GLU A 78 7.05 -15.54 -1.60
C GLU A 78 6.30 -16.04 -2.86
N ASN A 79 5.70 -15.13 -3.63
CA ASN A 79 4.97 -15.43 -4.86
C ASN A 79 5.79 -15.19 -6.15
N GLY A 80 7.10 -14.97 -6.03
CA GLY A 80 7.98 -14.78 -7.19
C GLY A 80 7.67 -13.52 -8.03
N LYS A 81 6.98 -12.53 -7.45
CA LYS A 81 6.68 -11.27 -8.12
C LYS A 81 7.82 -10.27 -7.96
N LEU A 82 7.97 -9.38 -8.93
CA LEU A 82 8.93 -8.28 -8.85
C LEU A 82 8.59 -7.39 -7.66
N GLY A 83 9.61 -7.06 -6.85
CA GLY A 83 9.51 -6.19 -5.70
C GLY A 83 9.64 -4.71 -6.05
N PHE A 84 9.92 -3.91 -5.02
CA PHE A 84 10.17 -2.48 -5.14
C PHE A 84 11.42 -2.15 -5.95
N LYS A 85 11.46 -0.94 -6.48
CA LYS A 85 12.61 -0.35 -7.17
C LYS A 85 13.78 -0.24 -6.19
N ASN A 86 14.92 -0.81 -6.57
CA ASN A 86 16.19 -0.53 -5.89
C ASN A 86 16.56 0.94 -6.09
N LYS A 87 17.08 1.59 -5.04
CA LYS A 87 17.63 2.95 -5.15
C LYS A 87 18.80 2.99 -6.13
#